data_AF-A0A392UGC2-F1
#
_entry.id   AF-A0A392UGC2-F1
#
_cell.length_a   1.000
_cell.length_b   1.000
_cell.length_c   1.000
_cell.angle_alpha   90.00
_cell.angle_beta   90.00
_cell.angle_gamma   90.00
#
_symmetry.space_group_name_H-M   'P 1'
#
loop_
_entity.id
_entity.type
_entity.pdbx_description
1 polymer ?
#
loop_
_entity_poly.entity_id
_entity_poly.type
_entity_poly.pdbx_seq_one_letter_code
_entity_poly.pdbx_strand_id
1 'polypeptide(L)' 'MNSKQHDTETLGEAYERFNLLKMKCPNHSMDGMELMQIFTEGIRIQHRMHLDASAGGSINA' A
#
# COMPACT_ATOMS: atom_id res chain seq x y z
N MET A 1 -6.05 -9.99 -3.53
CA MET A 1 -5.34 -8.88 -4.19
C MET A 1 -3.84 -9.12 -4.06
N ASN A 2 -3.06 -8.98 -5.13
CA ASN A 2 -1.59 -8.97 -5.00
C ASN A 2 -1.12 -7.51 -4.92
N SER A 3 -0.89 -7.02 -3.71
CA SER A 3 -0.43 -5.65 -3.43
C SER A 3 1.09 -5.51 -3.39
N LYS A 4 1.84 -6.60 -3.62
CA LYS A 4 3.31 -6.55 -3.59
C LYS A 4 3.84 -5.54 -4.61
N GLN A 5 4.63 -4.58 -4.14
CA GLN A 5 5.27 -3.58 -4.97
C GLN A 5 6.39 -4.22 -5.80
N HIS A 6 6.46 -3.86 -7.09
CA HIS A 6 7.50 -4.33 -8.00
C HIS A 6 8.81 -3.54 -7.80
N ASP A 7 9.95 -4.12 -8.18
CA ASP A 7 11.27 -3.50 -7.95
C ASP A 7 11.47 -2.15 -8.64
N THR A 8 10.82 -1.98 -9.80
CA THR A 8 10.88 -0.76 -10.62
C THR A 8 9.72 0.21 -10.35
N GLU A 9 8.78 -0.17 -9.48
CA GLU A 9 7.54 0.58 -9.27
C GLU A 9 7.73 1.57 -8.12
N THR A 10 7.38 2.83 -8.35
CA THR A 10 7.33 3.86 -7.31
C THR A 10 6.18 3.60 -6.33
N LEU A 11 6.19 4.26 -5.17
CA LEU A 11 5.09 4.17 -4.21
C LEU A 11 3.75 4.66 -4.82
N GLY A 12 3.81 5.70 -5.67
CA GLY A 12 2.63 6.25 -6.35
C GLY A 12 2.02 5.24 -7.33
N GLU A 13 2.83 4.64 -8.20
CA GLU A 13 2.37 3.63 -9.15
C GLU A 13 1.78 2.39 -8.44
N ALA A 14 2.38 1.99 -7.31
CA ALA A 14 1.85 0.90 -6.47
C ALA A 14 0.47 1.23 -5.89
N TYR A 15 0.26 2.47 -5.45
CA TYR A 15 -1.02 2.94 -4.94
C TYR A 15 -2.09 3.00 -6.02
N GLU A 16 -1.77 3.49 -7.22
CA GLU A 16 -2.68 3.51 -8.36
C GLU A 16 -3.10 2.08 -8.77
N ARG A 17 -2.13 1.16 -8.87
CA ARG A 17 -2.41 -0.25 -9.15
C ARG A 17 -3.29 -0.90 -8.09
N PHE A 18 -3.05 -0.58 -6.81
CA PHE A 18 -3.89 -1.04 -5.71
C PHE A 18 -5.34 -0.54 -5.82
N ASN A 19 -5.54 0.73 -6.15
CA ASN A 19 -6.88 1.30 -6.37
C ASN A 19 -7.61 0.63 -7.55
N LEU A 20 -6.91 0.32 -8.65
CA LEU A 20 -7.49 -0.41 -9.77
C LEU A 20 -7.90 -1.84 -9.37
N LEU A 21 -7.12 -2.51 -8.53
CA LEU A 21 -7.47 -3.82 -7.99
C LEU A 21 -8.70 -3.74 -7.07
N LYS A 22 -8.82 -2.68 -6.27
CA LYS A 22 -10.01 -2.41 -5.44
C LYS A 22 -11.26 -2.28 -6.29
N MET A 23 -11.20 -1.54 -7.39
CA MET A 23 -12.34 -1.38 -8.30
C MET A 23 -12.76 -2.69 -8.98
N LYS A 24 -11.83 -3.63 -9.19
CA LYS A 24 -12.12 -4.96 -9.79
C LYS A 24 -12.76 -5.94 -8.81
N CYS A 25 -12.85 -5.61 -7.52
CA CYS A 25 -13.50 -6.43 -6.49
C CYS A 25 -14.71 -5.71 -5.86
N PRO A 26 -15.72 -5.28 -6.64
CA PRO A 26 -16.82 -4.46 -6.13
C PRO A 26 -17.72 -5.15 -5.09
N ASN A 27 -17.67 -6.48 -5.03
CA ASN A 27 -18.59 -7.29 -4.21
C ASN A 27 -18.03 -7.68 -2.84
N HIS A 28 -16.77 -7.36 -2.53
CA HIS A 28 -16.21 -7.53 -1.19
C HIS A 28 -16.07 -6.16 -0.54
N SER A 29 -16.94 -5.86 0.41
CA SER A 29 -16.82 -4.67 1.27
C SER A 29 -15.66 -4.88 2.24
N MET A 30 -14.42 -4.69 1.76
CA MET A 30 -13.25 -4.65 2.65
C MET A 30 -13.26 -3.34 3.42
N ASP A 31 -13.03 -3.42 4.72
CA ASP A 31 -12.91 -2.24 5.58
C ASP A 31 -11.70 -1.39 5.16
N GLY A 32 -11.78 -0.07 5.42
CA GLY A 32 -10.70 0.86 5.10
C GLY A 32 -9.39 0.51 5.81
N MET A 33 -9.45 0.00 7.04
CA MET A 33 -8.28 -0.44 7.79
C MET A 33 -7.66 -1.70 7.17
N GLU A 34 -8.48 -2.63 6.71
CA GLU A 34 -8.03 -3.86 6.06
C GLU A 34 -7.34 -3.54 4.73
N LEU A 35 -7.89 -2.61 3.94
CA LEU A 35 -7.25 -2.12 2.72
C LEU A 35 -5.91 -1.43 3.01
N MET A 36 -5.83 -0.64 4.08
CA MET A 36 -4.58 -0.01 4.50
C MET A 36 -3.52 -1.04 4.92
N GLN A 37 -3.91 -2.09 5.65
CA GLN A 37 -3.00 -3.18 6.02
C GLN A 37 -2.51 -3.93 4.78
N ILE A 38 -3.40 -4.34 3.88
CA ILE A 38 -3.03 -5.04 2.63
C ILE A 38 -2.07 -4.20 1.79
N PHE A 39 -2.30 -2.89 1.70
CA PHE A 39 -1.43 -1.99 0.95
C PHE A 39 -0.07 -1.82 1.64
N THR A 40 -0.05 -1.52 2.94
CA THR A 40 1.18 -1.32 3.71
C THR A 40 2.03 -2.58 3.79
N GLU A 41 1.42 -3.77 3.85
CA GLU A 41 2.11 -5.06 3.78
C GLU A 41 2.75 -5.31 2.42
N GLY A 42 2.13 -4.84 1.34
CA GLY A 42 2.60 -5.01 -0.03
C GLY A 42 3.75 -4.10 -0.46
N ILE A 43 3.94 -2.95 0.19
CA ILE A 43 4.99 -1.98 -0.16
C ILE A 43 6.36 -2.37 0.40
N ARG A 44 7.42 -1.96 -0.31
CA ARG A 44 8.82 -2.21 0.09
C ARG A 44 9.12 -1.48 1.40
N ILE A 45 10.00 -2.07 2.22
CA ILE A 45 10.35 -1.54 3.54
C ILE A 45 10.79 -0.07 3.51
N GLN A 46 11.59 0.30 2.51
CA GLN A 46 12.04 1.69 2.32
C GLN A 46 10.85 2.64 2.13
N HIS A 47 9.90 2.31 1.27
CA HIS A 47 8.71 3.15 1.08
C HIS A 47 7.77 3.13 2.28
N ARG A 48 7.73 2.02 3.04
CA ARG A 48 6.99 1.95 4.30
C ARG A 48 7.56 2.89 5.36
N MET A 49 8.89 2.99 5.49
CA MET A 49 9.56 3.91 6.42
C MET A 49 9.28 5.38 6.06
N HIS A 50 9.28 5.71 4.76
CA HIS A 50 8.91 7.06 4.31
C HIS A 50 7.43 7.37 4.61
N LEU A 51 6.55 6.39 4.45
CA LEU A 51 5.13 6.53 4.77
C LEU A 51 4.92 6.75 6.28
N ASP A 52 5.58 5.94 7.12
CA ASP A 52 5.52 6.04 8.58
C ASP A 52 6.02 7.39 9.07
N ALA A 53 7.19 7.84 8.58
CA ALA A 53 7.73 9.15 8.92
C ALA A 53 6.83 10.32 8.49
N SER A 54 6.18 10.20 7.33
CA SER A 54 5.23 11.21 6.85
C SER A 54 3.94 11.24 7.69
N ALA A 55 3.60 10.13 8.35
CA ALA A 55 2.48 10.03 9.30
C ALA A 55 2.85 10.46 10.74
N GLY A 56 4.08 10.96 10.96
CA GLY A 56 4.58 11.37 12.27
C GLY A 56 5.35 10.30 13.04
N GLY A 57 5.57 9.13 12.42
CA GLY A 57 6.45 8.07 12.91
C GLY A 57 7.94 8.37 12.64
N SER A 58 8.79 7.36 12.74
CA SER A 58 10.23 7.51 12.56
C SER A 58 10.71 6.74 11.34
N ILE A 59 11.63 7.32 10.57
CA ILE A 59 12.35 6.60 9.51
C ILE A 59 13.30 5.52 10.06
N ASN A 60 13.46 5.40 11.38
CA ASN A 60 14.29 4.40 12.02
C ASN A 60 13.40 3.22 12.45
N ALA A 61 13.41 2.14 11.68
CA ALA A 61 12.79 0.86 12.04
C ALA A 61 13.84 -0.10 12.60
#